data_AF-A5FMF4-F1
#
_entry.id   AF-A5FMF4-F1
#
_cell.length_a   1.000
_cell.length_b   1.000
_cell.length_c   1.000
_cell.angle_alpha   90.00
_cell.angle_beta   90.00
_cell.angle_gamma   90.00
#
_symmetry.space_group_name_H-M   'P 1'
#
loop_
_entity.id
_entity.type
_entity.pdbx_description
1 polymer ?
#
loop_
_entity_poly.entity_id
_entity_poly.type
_entity_poly.pdbx_seq_one_letter_code
_entity_poly.pdbx_strand_id
1 'polypeptide(L)'
;MKLGIAKLNDEEFVNSLTEEDLANLIIEWCEDWLKYKEISMDGLYVKSLWYRFETIIWRFGADLKTILKREKFKKSQLIEKSIICVLNDKRYGKGRETFALLVGDFKFHLSQKNVNILLNDEDVYGHVIISLRKLKMKGFEEKMTEIINSEKGWIKSEAKKYLDKSTSW
;
A
#
# COMPACT_ATOMS: atom_id res chain seq x y z
N MET A 1 -1.70 -7.99 -20.33
CA MET A 1 -1.67 -7.07 -19.16
C MET A 1 -2.81 -7.29 -18.15
N LYS A 2 -4.03 -7.69 -18.55
CA LYS A 2 -5.11 -8.08 -17.62
C LYS A 2 -4.92 -9.43 -16.92
N LEU A 3 -3.90 -10.23 -17.31
CA LEU A 3 -3.79 -11.64 -16.95
C LEU A 3 -3.56 -11.90 -15.45
N GLY A 4 -2.73 -11.11 -14.77
CA GLY A 4 -2.49 -11.28 -13.33
C GLY A 4 -3.72 -10.93 -12.49
N ILE A 5 -4.24 -9.71 -12.63
CA ILE A 5 -5.43 -9.26 -11.90
C ILE A 5 -6.66 -10.13 -12.19
N ALA A 6 -6.87 -10.57 -13.43
CA ALA A 6 -7.97 -11.46 -13.77
C ALA A 6 -7.90 -12.80 -13.02
N LYS A 7 -6.69 -13.34 -12.78
CA LYS A 7 -6.50 -14.57 -12.01
C LYS A 7 -6.88 -14.43 -10.53
N LEU A 8 -6.73 -13.24 -9.93
CA LEU A 8 -7.14 -13.02 -8.54
C LEU A 8 -8.66 -13.00 -8.35
N ASN A 9 -9.42 -12.85 -9.44
CA ASN A 9 -10.87 -12.99 -9.43
C ASN A 9 -11.31 -14.44 -9.70
N ASP A 10 -10.38 -15.35 -9.99
CA ASP A 10 -10.64 -16.77 -10.17
C ASP A 10 -10.53 -17.47 -8.82
N GLU A 11 -11.68 -17.95 -8.32
CA GLU A 11 -11.77 -18.66 -7.04
C GLU A 11 -10.93 -19.93 -7.01
N GLU A 12 -10.86 -20.69 -8.11
CA GLU A 12 -10.09 -21.93 -8.17
C GLU A 12 -8.60 -21.62 -8.01
N PHE A 13 -8.11 -20.63 -8.75
CA PHE A 13 -6.74 -20.14 -8.63
C PHE A 13 -6.43 -19.65 -7.21
N VAL A 14 -7.26 -18.76 -6.64
CA VAL A 14 -6.98 -18.24 -5.29
C VAL A 14 -7.04 -19.35 -4.23
N ASN A 15 -7.91 -20.35 -4.40
CA ASN A 15 -7.98 -21.49 -3.49
C ASN A 15 -6.74 -22.38 -3.58
N SER A 16 -6.11 -22.52 -4.75
CA SER A 16 -4.88 -23.31 -4.91
C SER A 16 -3.64 -22.65 -4.33
N LEU A 17 -3.63 -21.32 -4.13
CA LEU A 17 -2.46 -20.61 -3.61
C LEU A 17 -2.11 -20.98 -2.16
N THR A 18 -0.84 -21.27 -1.90
CA THR A 18 -0.23 -21.28 -0.57
C THR A 18 0.11 -19.86 -0.10
N GLU A 19 0.52 -19.71 1.16
CA GLU A 19 1.03 -18.43 1.67
C GLU A 19 2.29 -17.98 0.92
N GLU A 20 3.17 -18.93 0.59
CA GLU A 20 4.40 -18.69 -0.16
C GLU A 20 4.10 -18.26 -1.59
N ASP A 21 3.16 -18.94 -2.28
CA ASP A 21 2.75 -18.55 -3.62
C ASP A 21 2.24 -17.11 -3.64
N LEU A 22 1.34 -16.74 -2.70
CA LEU A 22 0.79 -15.40 -2.66
C LEU A 22 1.86 -14.35 -2.33
N ALA A 23 2.76 -14.63 -1.38
CA ALA A 23 3.86 -13.72 -1.04
C ALA A 23 4.80 -13.48 -2.23
N ASN A 24 5.14 -14.54 -2.99
CA ASN A 24 5.97 -14.44 -4.18
C ASN A 24 5.25 -13.66 -5.29
N LEU A 25 3.98 -13.96 -5.56
CA LEU A 25 3.18 -13.24 -6.55
C LEU A 25 3.07 -11.74 -6.26
N ILE A 26 2.98 -11.36 -4.97
CA ILE A 26 2.94 -9.95 -4.57
C ILE A 26 4.18 -9.20 -5.07
N ILE A 27 5.37 -9.77 -4.88
CA ILE A 27 6.63 -9.15 -5.28
C ILE A 27 6.81 -9.24 -6.80
N GLU A 28 6.68 -10.44 -7.37
CA GLU A 28 6.93 -10.70 -8.79
C GLU A 28 6.06 -9.83 -9.69
N TRP A 29 4.77 -9.71 -9.39
CA TRP A 29 3.87 -8.94 -10.23
C TRP A 29 4.13 -7.43 -10.13
N CYS A 30 4.49 -6.91 -8.95
CA CYS A 30 4.88 -5.52 -8.81
C CYS A 30 6.16 -5.20 -9.61
N GLU A 31 7.19 -6.06 -9.52
CA GLU A 31 8.43 -5.91 -10.29
C GLU A 31 8.17 -6.05 -11.80
N ASP A 32 7.35 -7.00 -12.22
CA ASP A 32 6.99 -7.15 -13.63
C ASP A 32 6.25 -5.93 -14.16
N TRP A 33 5.35 -5.34 -13.37
CA TRP A 33 4.65 -4.13 -13.77
C TRP A 33 5.55 -2.90 -13.79
N LEU A 34 6.56 -2.84 -12.93
CA LEU A 34 7.57 -1.79 -12.93
C LEU A 34 8.37 -1.76 -14.24
N LYS A 35 8.66 -2.91 -14.87
CA LYS A 35 9.38 -2.98 -16.17
C LYS A 35 8.67 -2.20 -17.28
N TYR A 36 7.34 -2.04 -17.21
CA TYR A 36 6.59 -1.26 -18.21
C TYR A 36 6.76 0.25 -18.05
N LYS A 37 7.33 0.72 -16.93
CA LYS A 37 7.76 2.11 -16.77
C LYS A 37 8.80 2.46 -17.83
N GLU A 38 9.77 1.57 -18.07
CA GLU A 38 10.91 1.80 -18.96
C GLU A 38 10.51 1.80 -20.43
N ILE A 39 9.59 0.92 -20.84
CA ILE A 39 9.08 0.82 -22.22
C ILE A 39 8.31 2.08 -22.65
N SER A 40 7.79 2.86 -21.69
CA SER A 40 6.96 4.05 -21.95
C SER A 40 7.75 5.34 -22.22
N MET A 41 9.07 5.34 -22.03
CA MET A 41 9.90 6.56 -22.09
C MET A 41 10.41 6.92 -23.49
N ASP A 42 10.26 6.05 -24.51
CA ASP A 42 10.76 6.25 -25.88
C ASP A 42 9.75 6.88 -26.88
N GLY A 43 8.65 7.48 -26.40
CA GLY A 43 7.66 8.08 -27.31
C GLY A 43 6.84 9.21 -26.69
N LEU A 44 6.37 10.13 -27.55
CA LEU A 44 5.59 11.37 -27.28
C LEU A 44 4.25 11.22 -26.50
N TYR A 45 4.03 10.11 -25.77
CA TYR A 45 2.81 9.79 -25.00
C TYR A 45 3.06 9.69 -23.47
N VAL A 46 4.05 10.42 -22.95
CA VAL A 46 4.60 10.28 -21.59
C VAL A 46 3.59 10.54 -20.46
N LYS A 47 2.55 11.36 -20.68
CA LYS A 47 1.56 11.71 -19.62
C LYS A 47 0.42 10.70 -19.46
N SER A 48 0.04 9.95 -20.50
CA SER A 48 -1.03 8.93 -20.40
C SER A 48 -0.55 7.60 -19.80
N LEU A 49 0.77 7.43 -19.62
CA LEU A 49 1.42 6.18 -19.22
C LEU A 49 1.86 6.14 -17.74
N TRP A 50 2.04 7.29 -17.07
CA TRP A 50 2.06 7.41 -15.60
C TRP A 50 0.90 6.63 -14.95
N TYR A 51 -0.24 6.62 -15.64
CA TYR A 51 -1.48 5.99 -15.25
C TYR A 51 -1.52 4.47 -15.37
N ARG A 52 -0.51 3.78 -15.91
CA ARG A 52 -0.66 2.35 -16.23
C ARG A 52 -0.09 1.44 -15.14
N PHE A 53 1.21 1.51 -14.85
CA PHE A 53 1.80 0.58 -13.89
C PHE A 53 1.39 0.90 -12.44
N GLU A 54 1.46 2.17 -12.02
CA GLU A 54 1.03 2.57 -10.66
C GLU A 54 -0.43 2.22 -10.43
N THR A 55 -1.31 2.46 -11.41
CA THR A 55 -2.73 2.08 -11.29
C THR A 55 -2.93 0.57 -11.24
N ILE A 56 -2.13 -0.21 -11.96
CA ILE A 56 -2.20 -1.68 -11.89
C ILE A 56 -1.75 -2.17 -10.51
N ILE A 57 -0.62 -1.65 -9.98
CA ILE A 57 -0.14 -1.97 -8.63
C ILE A 57 -1.18 -1.54 -7.59
N TRP A 58 -1.74 -0.33 -7.72
CA TRP A 58 -2.78 0.18 -6.83
C TRP A 58 -3.99 -0.74 -6.81
N ARG A 59 -4.51 -1.13 -8.00
CA ARG A 59 -5.64 -2.05 -8.14
C ARG A 59 -5.33 -3.42 -7.54
N PHE A 60 -4.13 -3.94 -7.78
CA PHE A 60 -3.70 -5.18 -7.18
C PHE A 60 -3.74 -5.14 -5.65
N GLY A 61 -3.22 -4.08 -5.04
CA GLY A 61 -3.34 -3.89 -3.58
C GLY A 61 -4.79 -3.79 -3.10
N ALA A 62 -5.69 -3.22 -3.90
CA ALA A 62 -7.13 -3.22 -3.60
C ALA A 62 -7.75 -4.63 -3.67
N ASP A 63 -7.40 -5.41 -4.68
CA ASP A 63 -7.91 -6.79 -4.88
C ASP A 63 -7.37 -7.75 -3.80
N LEU A 64 -6.10 -7.57 -3.40
CA LEU A 64 -5.49 -8.32 -2.30
C LEU A 64 -6.30 -8.21 -1.01
N LYS A 65 -6.96 -7.08 -0.74
CA LYS A 65 -7.80 -6.92 0.45
C LYS A 65 -8.87 -8.01 0.57
N THR A 66 -9.45 -8.44 -0.54
CA THR A 66 -10.47 -9.51 -0.53
C THR A 66 -9.83 -10.86 -0.27
N ILE A 67 -8.68 -11.12 -0.87
CA ILE A 67 -7.93 -12.37 -0.70
C ILE A 67 -7.44 -12.53 0.73
N LEU A 68 -6.85 -11.47 1.31
CA LEU A 68 -6.27 -11.49 2.65
C LEU A 68 -7.29 -11.68 3.78
N LYS A 69 -8.59 -11.50 3.50
CA LYS A 69 -9.67 -11.83 4.45
C LYS A 69 -9.84 -13.34 4.64
N ARG A 70 -9.33 -14.17 3.73
CA ARG A 70 -9.41 -15.64 3.86
C ARG A 70 -8.52 -16.08 5.03
N GLU A 71 -9.05 -16.99 5.86
CA GLU A 71 -8.37 -17.41 7.10
C GLU A 71 -6.95 -17.96 6.86
N LYS A 72 -6.70 -18.61 5.71
CA LYS A 72 -5.37 -19.11 5.33
C LYS A 72 -4.29 -18.04 5.12
N PHE A 73 -4.65 -16.76 4.99
CA PHE A 73 -3.68 -15.68 4.72
C PHE A 73 -3.61 -14.63 5.82
N LYS A 74 -4.61 -14.60 6.71
CA LYS A 74 -4.87 -13.51 7.67
C LYS A 74 -3.73 -13.22 8.65
N LYS A 75 -2.86 -14.18 8.94
CA LYS A 75 -1.76 -14.07 9.90
C LYS A 75 -0.40 -14.47 9.31
N SER A 76 -0.30 -14.58 7.99
CA SER A 76 0.93 -14.99 7.35
C SER A 76 1.99 -13.90 7.46
N GLN A 77 3.10 -14.23 8.13
CA GLN A 77 4.25 -13.33 8.24
C GLN A 77 4.95 -13.12 6.88
N LEU A 78 4.89 -14.11 5.98
CA LEU A 78 5.47 -14.00 4.63
C LEU A 78 4.72 -12.94 3.81
N ILE A 79 3.40 -13.02 3.83
CA ILE A 79 2.54 -12.04 3.16
C ILE A 79 2.74 -10.65 3.78
N GLU A 80 2.73 -10.53 5.11
CA GLU A 80 3.00 -9.27 5.79
C GLU A 80 4.33 -8.64 5.32
N LYS A 81 5.42 -9.42 5.30
CA LYS A 81 6.72 -8.98 4.81
C LYS A 81 6.67 -8.53 3.35
N SER A 82 5.97 -9.26 2.48
CA SER A 82 5.83 -8.89 1.06
C SER A 82 5.07 -7.56 0.88
N ILE A 83 3.99 -7.35 1.64
CA ILE A 83 3.21 -6.09 1.62
C ILE A 83 4.07 -4.91 2.09
N ILE A 84 4.83 -5.10 3.18
CA ILE A 84 5.73 -4.07 3.71
C ILE A 84 6.89 -3.80 2.74
N CYS A 85 7.38 -4.82 2.03
CA CYS A 85 8.40 -4.66 0.99
C CYS A 85 7.90 -3.73 -0.12
N VAL A 86 6.71 -4.00 -0.68
CA VAL A 86 6.10 -3.16 -1.73
C VAL A 86 5.83 -1.75 -1.22
N LEU A 87 5.33 -1.59 0.01
CA LEU A 87 5.08 -0.27 0.60
C LEU A 87 6.35 0.59 0.74
N ASN A 88 7.49 -0.03 1.05
CA ASN A 88 8.74 0.72 1.26
C ASN A 88 9.50 1.01 -0.04
N ASP A 89 9.13 0.39 -1.16
CA ASP A 89 9.85 0.54 -2.41
C ASP A 89 9.32 1.71 -3.26
N LYS A 90 9.98 2.86 -3.14
CA LYS A 90 9.62 4.09 -3.84
C LYS A 90 9.54 3.98 -5.36
N ARG A 91 10.11 2.93 -6.00
CA ARG A 91 10.01 2.71 -7.45
C ARG A 91 8.56 2.54 -7.91
N TYR A 92 7.68 2.08 -7.04
CA TYR A 92 6.25 1.87 -7.31
C TYR A 92 5.36 3.12 -7.15
N GLY A 93 5.93 4.26 -6.73
CA GLY A 93 5.22 5.54 -6.62
C GLY A 93 3.90 5.44 -5.86
N LYS A 94 2.81 6.00 -6.41
CA LYS A 94 1.47 5.97 -5.79
C LYS A 94 0.76 4.62 -5.86
N GLY A 95 1.30 3.66 -6.61
CA GLY A 95 0.79 2.28 -6.60
C GLY A 95 0.74 1.68 -5.19
N ARG A 96 1.63 2.17 -4.31
CA ARG A 96 1.79 1.73 -2.92
C ARG A 96 0.69 2.19 -1.97
N GLU A 97 -0.16 3.15 -2.35
CA GLU A 97 -1.19 3.71 -1.47
C GLU A 97 -2.12 2.63 -0.88
N THR A 98 -2.54 1.65 -1.70
CA THR A 98 -3.39 0.54 -1.23
C THR A 98 -2.62 -0.42 -0.31
N PHE A 99 -1.31 -0.62 -0.53
CA PHE A 99 -0.46 -1.39 0.37
C PHE A 99 -0.34 -0.69 1.74
N ALA A 100 -0.23 0.63 1.78
CA ALA A 100 -0.29 1.40 3.02
C ALA A 100 -1.61 1.13 3.77
N LEU A 101 -2.75 1.10 3.07
CA LEU A 101 -4.05 0.78 3.67
C LEU A 101 -4.15 -0.66 4.19
N LEU A 102 -3.59 -1.63 3.47
CA LEU A 102 -3.58 -3.04 3.89
C LEU A 102 -2.90 -3.21 5.25
N VAL A 103 -1.80 -2.49 5.51
CA VAL A 103 -1.14 -2.52 6.81
C VAL A 103 -2.13 -2.20 7.94
N GLY A 104 -2.91 -1.13 7.81
CA GLY A 104 -3.86 -0.74 8.84
C GLY A 104 -5.08 -1.66 8.94
N ASP A 105 -5.55 -2.19 7.81
CA ASP A 105 -6.69 -3.10 7.73
C ASP A 105 -6.39 -4.45 8.39
N PHE A 106 -5.19 -4.99 8.17
CA PHE A 106 -4.77 -6.31 8.66
C PHE A 106 -3.87 -6.27 9.89
N LYS A 107 -3.61 -5.07 10.43
CA LYS A 107 -2.76 -4.86 11.64
C LYS A 107 -1.33 -5.35 11.47
N PHE A 108 -0.77 -5.23 10.27
CA PHE A 108 0.63 -5.55 10.01
C PHE A 108 1.55 -4.63 10.80
N HIS A 109 2.65 -5.20 11.30
CA HIS A 109 3.60 -4.52 12.14
C HIS A 109 4.46 -3.54 11.33
N LEU A 110 4.37 -2.26 11.65
CA LEU A 110 5.32 -1.25 11.21
C LEU A 110 6.16 -0.77 12.39
N SER A 111 7.49 -0.76 12.20
CA SER A 111 8.39 -0.12 13.15
C SER A 111 8.21 1.40 13.12
N GLN A 112 8.49 2.08 14.24
CA GLN A 112 8.46 3.56 14.28
C GLN A 112 9.38 4.18 13.23
N LYS A 113 10.55 3.57 12.98
CA LYS A 113 11.48 3.99 11.94
C LYS A 113 10.84 3.95 10.55
N ASN A 114 10.16 2.86 10.21
CA ASN A 114 9.46 2.74 8.92
C ASN A 114 8.36 3.80 8.80
N VAL A 115 7.58 4.02 9.86
CA VAL A 115 6.53 5.05 9.85
C VAL A 115 7.10 6.44 9.63
N ASN A 116 8.20 6.81 10.32
CA ASN A 116 8.84 8.11 10.13
C ASN A 116 9.32 8.32 8.68
N ILE A 117 9.85 7.27 8.04
CA ILE A 117 10.23 7.32 6.63
C ILE A 117 8.98 7.55 5.76
N LEU A 118 7.91 6.77 6.00
CA LEU A 118 6.69 6.79 5.21
C LEU A 118 5.85 8.07 5.41
N LEU A 119 5.91 8.73 6.57
CA LEU A 119 5.25 10.02 6.82
C LEU A 119 5.94 11.19 6.13
N ASN A 120 7.16 10.99 5.63
CA ASN A 120 7.88 11.94 4.79
C ASN A 120 7.83 11.58 3.29
N ASP A 121 7.03 10.57 2.92
CA ASP A 121 6.87 10.10 1.54
C ASP A 121 5.59 10.69 0.93
N GLU A 122 5.73 11.67 0.04
CA GLU A 122 4.62 12.45 -0.52
C GLU A 122 3.58 11.65 -1.31
N ASP A 123 3.95 10.45 -1.77
CA ASP A 123 3.07 9.54 -2.51
C ASP A 123 2.14 8.77 -1.59
N VAL A 124 2.55 8.45 -0.35
CA VAL A 124 1.81 7.50 0.50
C VAL A 124 1.44 8.04 1.88
N TYR A 125 2.05 9.14 2.35
CA TYR A 125 1.89 9.60 3.72
C TYR A 125 0.42 9.78 4.15
N GLY A 126 -0.45 10.29 3.28
CA GLY A 126 -1.88 10.41 3.58
C GLY A 126 -2.56 9.08 3.91
N HIS A 127 -2.21 8.01 3.19
CA HIS A 127 -2.71 6.65 3.42
C HIS A 127 -2.07 6.01 4.65
N VAL A 128 -0.81 6.34 4.94
CA VAL A 128 -0.10 5.89 6.15
C VAL A 128 -0.80 6.43 7.39
N ILE A 129 -1.20 7.70 7.41
CA ILE A 129 -1.95 8.30 8.54
C ILE A 129 -3.22 7.51 8.86
N ILE A 130 -3.96 7.09 7.81
CA ILE A 130 -5.16 6.25 7.97
C ILE A 130 -4.79 4.95 8.68
N SER A 131 -3.70 4.30 8.26
CA SER A 131 -3.24 3.05 8.85
C SER A 131 -2.74 3.22 10.27
N LEU A 132 -2.05 4.30 10.62
CA LEU A 132 -1.63 4.58 11.99
C LEU A 132 -2.81 4.65 12.95
N ARG A 133 -3.92 5.31 12.56
CA ARG A 133 -5.13 5.33 13.39
C ARG A 133 -5.74 3.96 13.58
N LYS A 134 -5.73 3.13 12.53
CA LYS A 134 -6.22 1.75 12.62
C LYS A 134 -5.32 0.91 13.52
N LEU A 135 -4.01 1.11 13.47
CA LEU A 135 -3.03 0.46 14.33
C LEU A 135 -3.03 1.01 15.76
N LYS A 136 -3.68 2.16 15.99
CA LYS A 136 -3.62 2.94 17.24
C LYS A 136 -2.19 3.28 17.65
N MET A 137 -1.33 3.54 16.67
CA MET A 137 0.09 3.76 16.90
C MET A 137 0.34 5.22 17.29
N LYS A 138 0.82 5.45 18.53
CA LYS A 138 1.17 6.77 19.08
C LYS A 138 2.61 7.18 18.74
N GLY A 139 2.96 8.42 19.06
CA GLY A 139 4.33 8.94 18.95
C GLY A 139 4.60 9.71 17.65
N PHE A 140 3.55 10.10 16.92
CA PHE A 140 3.65 10.87 15.67
C PHE A 140 2.87 12.20 15.74
N GLU A 141 2.46 12.63 16.93
CA GLU A 141 1.66 13.84 17.16
C GLU A 141 2.32 15.11 16.63
N GLU A 142 3.63 15.26 16.84
CA GLU A 142 4.41 16.37 16.30
C GLU A 142 4.33 16.38 14.77
N LYS A 143 4.56 15.22 14.14
CA LYS A 143 4.48 15.09 12.68
C LYS A 143 3.07 15.37 12.14
N MET A 144 2.02 14.95 12.84
CA MET A 144 0.64 15.26 12.44
C MET A 144 0.32 16.75 12.55
N THR A 145 0.90 17.44 13.54
CA THR A 145 0.75 18.89 13.70
C THR A 145 1.34 19.64 12.50
N GLU A 146 2.48 19.18 11.98
CA GLU A 146 3.02 19.70 10.71
C GLU A 146 2.06 19.43 9.53
N ILE A 147 1.59 18.17 9.42
CA ILE A 147 0.76 17.72 8.29
C ILE A 147 -0.61 18.42 8.24
N ILE A 148 -1.13 18.94 9.35
CA ILE A 148 -2.38 19.74 9.37
C ILE A 148 -2.31 20.98 8.47
N ASN A 149 -1.10 21.45 8.15
CA ASN A 149 -0.89 22.56 7.22
C ASN A 149 -0.80 22.13 5.75
N SER A 150 -0.99 20.84 5.45
CA SER A 150 -1.02 20.35 4.07
C SER A 150 -2.11 21.03 3.24
N GLU A 151 -1.76 21.39 2.01
CA GLU A 151 -2.70 21.93 1.00
C GLU A 151 -3.78 20.90 0.60
N LYS A 152 -3.50 19.60 0.78
CA LYS A 152 -4.44 18.51 0.48
C LYS A 152 -5.45 18.40 1.63
N GLY A 153 -6.64 18.96 1.43
CA GLY A 153 -7.69 19.03 2.47
C GLY A 153 -8.09 17.69 3.09
N TRP A 154 -8.08 16.59 2.33
CA TRP A 154 -8.37 15.26 2.88
C TRP A 154 -7.28 14.78 3.83
N ILE A 155 -6.00 15.02 3.51
CA ILE A 155 -4.86 14.65 4.37
C ILE A 155 -4.89 15.44 5.68
N LYS A 156 -5.18 16.74 5.59
CA LYS A 156 -5.42 17.59 6.77
C LYS A 156 -6.51 17.00 7.67
N SER A 157 -7.61 16.52 7.09
CA SER A 157 -8.68 15.87 7.85
C SER A 157 -8.19 14.58 8.53
N GLU A 158 -7.42 13.75 7.83
CA GLU A 158 -6.89 12.50 8.39
C GLU A 158 -5.89 12.73 9.54
N ALA A 159 -5.06 13.78 9.45
CA ALA A 159 -4.13 14.18 10.51
C ALA A 159 -4.87 14.71 11.75
N LYS A 160 -5.91 15.54 11.57
CA LYS A 160 -6.79 15.97 12.68
C LYS A 160 -7.43 14.77 13.38
N LYS A 161 -8.03 13.85 12.61
CA LYS A 161 -8.61 12.61 13.16
C LYS A 161 -7.59 11.76 13.92
N TYR A 162 -6.32 11.81 13.55
CA TYR A 162 -5.27 11.12 14.30
C TYR A 162 -5.06 11.78 15.65
N LEU A 163 -4.82 13.09 15.69
CA LEU A 163 -4.57 13.84 16.93
C LEU A 163 -5.75 13.75 17.90
N ASP A 164 -6.98 13.89 17.39
CA ASP A 164 -8.20 13.81 18.21
C ASP A 164 -8.30 12.46 18.92
N LYS A 165 -7.89 11.38 18.22
CA LYS A 165 -8.03 10.02 18.73
C LYS A 165 -6.82 9.52 19.52
N SER A 166 -5.61 9.99 19.25
CA SER A 166 -4.40 9.47 19.90
C SER A 166 -4.35 9.74 21.41
N THR A 167 -5.10 10.74 21.87
CA THR A 167 -5.35 11.01 23.30
C THR A 167 -6.13 9.89 24.02
N SER A 168 -6.86 9.06 23.27
CA SER A 168 -7.80 8.05 23.80
C SER A 168 -7.41 6.59 23.57
N TRP A 169 -6.31 6.33 22.87
CA TRP A 169 -5.86 4.97 22.54
C TRP A 169 -5.10 4.27 23.66
#